data_AF-A0A529P380-F1
#
_entry.id   AF-A0A529P380-F1
#
_cell.length_a   1.000
_cell.length_b   1.000
_cell.length_c   1.000
_cell.angle_alpha   90.00
_cell.angle_beta   90.00
_cell.angle_gamma   90.00
#
_symmetry.space_group_name_H-M   'P 1'
#
loop_
_entity.id
_entity.type
_entity.pdbx_description
1 polymer ?
#
loop_
_entity_poly.entity_id
_entity_poly.type
_entity_poly.pdbx_seq_one_letter_code
_entity_poly.pdbx_strand_id
1 'polypeptide(L)'
;GDAYNVIPESAEIAGTVRSLKKEVAKKAEERIRALCDGLAAAFGATITFDYEPNYPVTFNHAEETVFAADVAADIAGNSQVHRSIQPVMGGEDFSYMLEARPGAFIFIGNGDTAGLHHPAYDFNDEVIPHGMSYWVKLAETALAA
;
A
#
# COMPACT_ATOMS: atom_id res chain seq x y z
N GLY A 1 26.96 -11.04 15.99
CA GLY A 1 28.10 -11.39 16.85
C GLY A 1 27.61 -11.44 18.27
N ASP A 2 27.90 -12.53 18.99
CA ASP A 2 27.14 -12.89 20.20
C ASP A 2 27.95 -12.75 21.50
N ALA A 3 29.29 -12.65 21.40
CA ALA A 3 30.19 -12.51 22.56
C ALA A 3 30.69 -11.07 22.73
N TYR A 4 30.62 -10.54 23.96
CA TYR A 4 30.94 -9.14 24.28
C TYR A 4 32.42 -8.75 24.13
N ASN A 5 33.32 -9.72 24.09
CA ASN A 5 34.78 -9.54 24.01
C ASN A 5 35.39 -10.05 22.70
N VAL A 6 34.56 -10.39 21.71
CA VAL A 6 34.99 -10.85 20.39
C VAL A 6 34.52 -9.85 19.34
N ILE A 7 35.44 -9.36 18.51
CA ILE A 7 35.09 -8.50 17.38
C ILE A 7 34.39 -9.35 16.31
N PRO A 8 33.16 -9.04 15.91
CA PRO A 8 32.45 -9.82 14.91
C PRO A 8 33.06 -9.65 13.51
N GLU A 9 33.08 -10.73 12.73
CA GLU A 9 33.54 -10.73 11.33
C GLU A 9 32.47 -10.19 10.36
N SER A 10 31.19 -10.36 10.69
CA SER A 10 30.06 -9.98 9.83
C SER A 10 28.88 -9.41 10.63
N ALA A 11 28.02 -8.69 9.91
CA ALA A 11 26.74 -8.19 10.39
C ALA A 11 25.70 -8.30 9.27
N GLU A 12 24.45 -8.51 9.64
CA GLU A 12 23.31 -8.56 8.72
C GLU A 12 22.30 -7.49 9.12
N ILE A 13 21.75 -6.80 8.13
CA ILE A 13 20.72 -5.77 8.30
C ILE A 13 19.60 -6.09 7.31
N ALA A 14 18.39 -6.22 7.82
CA ALA A 14 17.19 -6.42 7.02
C ALA A 14 16.17 -5.31 7.31
N GLY A 15 15.31 -5.01 6.33
CA GLY A 15 14.30 -3.97 6.47
C GLY A 15 13.36 -3.92 5.26
N THR A 16 12.46 -2.96 5.27
CA THR A 16 11.54 -2.69 4.16
C THR A 16 11.60 -1.24 3.75
N VAL A 17 11.39 -0.97 2.45
CA VAL A 17 11.23 0.38 1.92
C VAL A 17 9.76 0.55 1.53
N ARG A 18 9.14 1.63 2.02
CA ARG A 18 7.75 1.99 1.69
C ARG A 18 7.72 3.38 1.08
N SER A 19 6.87 3.56 0.07
CA SER A 19 6.74 4.82 -0.66
C SER A 19 5.31 4.98 -1.17
N LEU A 20 4.88 6.24 -1.35
CA LEU A 20 3.62 6.59 -1.98
C LEU A 20 3.79 7.00 -3.45
N LYS A 21 5.03 6.93 -3.97
CA LYS A 21 5.37 7.27 -5.34
C LYS A 21 6.43 6.32 -5.90
N LYS A 22 6.26 5.90 -7.15
CA LYS A 22 7.15 4.94 -7.83
C LYS A 22 8.57 5.49 -7.95
N GLU A 23 8.71 6.75 -8.32
CA GLU A 23 10.00 7.42 -8.45
C GLU A 23 10.75 7.57 -7.12
N VAL A 24 10.02 7.71 -6.00
CA VAL A 24 10.61 7.78 -4.67
C VAL A 24 11.11 6.40 -4.22
N ALA A 25 10.38 5.33 -4.53
CA ALA A 25 10.84 3.95 -4.25
C ALA A 25 12.15 3.64 -5.00
N LYS A 26 12.20 3.97 -6.30
CA LYS A 26 13.41 3.81 -7.11
C LYS A 26 14.58 4.63 -6.57
N LYS A 27 14.34 5.90 -6.20
CA LYS A 27 15.36 6.77 -5.63
C LYS A 27 15.88 6.25 -4.28
N ALA A 28 15.02 5.62 -3.48
CA ALA A 28 15.43 5.01 -2.22
C ALA A 28 16.38 3.82 -2.48
N GLU A 29 16.06 2.93 -3.43
CA GLU A 29 16.94 1.83 -3.81
C GLU A 29 18.31 2.35 -4.29
N GLU A 30 18.32 3.29 -5.24
CA GLU A 30 19.55 3.89 -5.76
C GLU A 30 20.40 4.52 -4.65
N ARG A 31 19.75 5.18 -3.69
CA ARG A 31 20.43 5.85 -2.57
C ARG A 31 21.01 4.85 -1.58
N ILE A 32 20.28 3.78 -1.26
CA ILE A 32 20.76 2.73 -0.35
C ILE A 32 21.95 2.02 -0.97
N ARG A 33 21.87 1.66 -2.26
CA ARG A 33 22.98 1.04 -2.99
C ARG A 33 24.25 1.90 -2.95
N ALA A 34 24.13 3.20 -3.26
CA ALA A 34 25.26 4.12 -3.20
C ALA A 34 25.85 4.28 -1.78
N LEU A 35 25.03 4.17 -0.73
CA LEU A 35 25.50 4.18 0.65
C LEU A 35 26.27 2.90 0.99
N CYS A 36 25.78 1.73 0.57
CA CYS A 36 26.48 0.47 0.74
C CYS A 36 27.87 0.52 0.07
N ASP A 37 27.95 0.98 -1.18
CA ASP A 37 29.22 1.09 -1.91
C ASP A 37 30.20 2.05 -1.20
N GLY A 38 29.71 3.21 -0.77
CA GLY A 38 30.52 4.21 -0.07
C GLY A 38 31.02 3.75 1.30
N LEU A 39 30.17 3.07 2.07
CA LEU A 39 30.52 2.52 3.39
C LEU A 39 31.50 1.35 3.27
N ALA A 40 31.30 0.46 2.30
CA ALA A 40 32.22 -0.64 2.00
C ALA A 40 33.63 -0.09 1.75
N ALA A 41 33.76 0.91 0.87
CA ALA A 41 35.04 1.54 0.56
C ALA A 41 35.66 2.27 1.77
N ALA A 42 34.85 3.01 2.53
CA ALA A 42 35.34 3.81 3.66
C ALA A 42 35.87 2.96 4.82
N PHE A 43 35.26 1.80 5.07
CA PHE A 43 35.60 0.91 6.18
C PHE A 43 36.46 -0.29 5.78
N GLY A 44 36.79 -0.44 4.48
CA GLY A 44 37.54 -1.60 3.99
C GLY A 44 36.78 -2.91 4.14
N ALA A 45 35.45 -2.86 4.06
CA ALA A 45 34.56 -4.00 4.20
C ALA A 45 33.96 -4.40 2.84
N THR A 46 33.34 -5.59 2.81
CA THR A 46 32.47 -6.01 1.70
C THR A 46 31.01 -5.88 2.17
N ILE A 47 30.18 -5.17 1.41
CA ILE A 47 28.74 -5.08 1.67
C ILE A 47 28.00 -5.64 0.46
N THR A 48 27.23 -6.71 0.66
CA THR A 48 26.31 -7.24 -0.34
C THR A 48 24.94 -6.63 -0.12
N PHE A 49 24.42 -5.91 -1.12
CA PHE A 49 23.10 -5.31 -1.08
C PHE A 49 22.12 -6.10 -1.97
N ASP A 50 21.23 -6.85 -1.31
CA ASP A 50 20.10 -7.51 -1.94
C ASP A 50 18.84 -6.64 -1.79
N TYR A 51 18.12 -6.46 -2.89
CA TYR A 51 16.90 -5.65 -2.94
C TYR A 51 15.87 -6.32 -3.83
N GLU A 52 14.79 -6.79 -3.21
CA GLU A 52 13.66 -7.37 -3.89
C GLU A 52 12.50 -6.35 -3.94
N PRO A 53 12.15 -5.83 -5.12
CA PRO A 53 10.94 -5.03 -5.27
C PRO A 53 9.71 -5.85 -4.86
N ASN A 54 8.94 -5.32 -3.92
CA ASN A 54 7.66 -5.90 -3.51
C ASN A 54 6.51 -5.13 -4.19
N TYR A 55 5.29 -5.20 -3.65
CA TYR A 55 4.09 -4.55 -4.17
C TYR A 55 4.36 -3.10 -4.64
N PRO A 56 4.03 -2.78 -5.90
CA PRO A 56 4.01 -1.40 -6.38
C PRO A 56 3.12 -0.50 -5.51
N VAL A 57 3.21 0.81 -5.76
CA VAL A 57 2.27 1.74 -5.14
C VAL A 57 0.86 1.48 -5.66
N THR A 58 -0.09 1.20 -4.76
CA THR A 58 -1.51 1.14 -5.08
C THR A 58 -2.00 2.54 -5.45
N PHE A 59 -1.97 2.85 -6.73
CA PHE A 59 -2.29 4.17 -7.26
C PHE A 59 -3.59 4.14 -8.05
N ASN A 60 -4.64 4.73 -7.49
CA ASN A 60 -5.91 4.82 -8.19
C ASN A 60 -5.84 5.83 -9.34
N HIS A 61 -6.47 5.47 -10.45
CA HIS A 61 -6.59 6.34 -11.61
C HIS A 61 -7.70 7.37 -11.37
N ALA A 62 -7.49 8.61 -11.82
CA ALA A 62 -8.32 9.73 -11.39
C ALA A 62 -9.79 9.59 -11.84
N GLU A 63 -10.03 9.20 -13.09
CA GLU A 63 -11.38 9.04 -13.65
C GLU A 63 -12.14 7.90 -12.96
N GLU A 64 -11.49 6.76 -12.78
CA GLU A 64 -12.04 5.59 -12.11
C GLU A 64 -12.29 5.85 -10.62
N THR A 65 -11.46 6.67 -9.98
CA THR A 65 -11.68 7.10 -8.59
C THR A 65 -12.92 7.97 -8.47
N VAL A 66 -13.11 8.93 -9.37
CA VAL A 66 -14.31 9.77 -9.39
C VAL A 66 -15.55 8.91 -9.61
N PHE A 67 -15.51 8.04 -10.62
CA PHE A 67 -16.61 7.12 -10.93
C PHE A 67 -16.97 6.20 -9.75
N ALA A 68 -15.99 5.53 -9.16
CA ALA A 68 -16.19 4.67 -7.99
C ALA A 68 -16.78 5.45 -6.81
N ALA A 69 -16.27 6.66 -6.55
CA ALA A 69 -16.76 7.50 -5.46
C ALA A 69 -18.20 8.03 -5.72
N ASP A 70 -18.57 8.32 -6.96
CA ASP A 70 -19.93 8.71 -7.34
C ASP A 70 -20.92 7.56 -7.10
N VAL A 71 -20.58 6.35 -7.56
CA VAL A 71 -21.39 5.15 -7.29
C VAL A 71 -21.51 4.88 -5.79
N ALA A 72 -20.42 5.03 -5.02
CA ALA A 72 -20.49 4.90 -3.57
C ALA A 72 -21.41 5.95 -2.94
N ALA A 73 -21.42 7.19 -3.47
CA ALA A 73 -22.26 8.27 -2.96
C ALA A 73 -23.76 8.06 -3.28
N ASP A 74 -24.09 7.41 -4.39
CA ASP A 74 -25.48 7.02 -4.70
C ASP A 74 -26.04 6.00 -3.69
N ILE A 75 -25.17 5.17 -3.11
CA ILE A 75 -25.55 4.14 -2.13
C ILE A 75 -25.53 4.67 -0.70
N ALA A 76 -24.41 5.28 -0.28
CA ALA A 76 -24.19 5.69 1.10
C ALA A 76 -24.63 7.14 1.38
N GLY A 77 -24.88 7.94 0.35
CA GLY A 77 -25.10 9.38 0.45
C GLY A 77 -23.80 10.19 0.40
N ASN A 78 -23.85 11.37 -0.20
CA ASN A 78 -22.69 12.24 -0.41
C ASN A 78 -21.92 12.60 0.87
N SER A 79 -22.61 12.76 2.00
CA SER A 79 -21.96 13.07 3.28
C SER A 79 -21.18 11.90 3.88
N GLN A 80 -21.45 10.67 3.43
CA GLN A 80 -20.84 9.44 3.95
C GLN A 80 -19.63 8.98 3.12
N VAL A 81 -19.30 9.67 2.03
CA VAL A 81 -18.16 9.33 1.15
C VAL A 81 -17.04 10.34 1.31
N HIS A 82 -15.93 9.89 1.89
CA HIS A 82 -14.71 10.68 2.01
C HIS A 82 -13.84 10.53 0.75
N ARG A 83 -13.88 11.54 -0.13
CA ARG A 83 -13.16 11.53 -1.41
C ARG A 83 -11.69 11.95 -1.34
N SER A 84 -11.24 12.36 -0.17
CA SER A 84 -9.91 12.96 0.04
C SER A 84 -9.22 12.37 1.26
N ILE A 85 -9.20 11.03 1.33
CA ILE A 85 -8.45 10.32 2.36
C ILE A 85 -6.96 10.53 2.16
N GLN A 86 -6.22 10.57 3.28
CA GLN A 86 -4.77 10.53 3.21
C GLN A 86 -4.32 9.16 2.70
N PRO A 87 -3.29 9.10 1.85
CA PRO A 87 -2.72 7.84 1.43
C PRO A 87 -2.14 7.08 2.63
N VAL A 88 -2.28 5.76 2.61
CA VAL A 88 -1.76 4.87 3.65
C VAL A 88 -0.49 4.18 3.17
N MET A 89 0.41 3.85 4.10
CA MET A 89 1.66 3.15 3.80
C MET A 89 1.51 1.62 3.79
N GLY A 90 0.28 1.09 3.85
CA GLY A 90 0.02 -0.33 3.69
C GLY A 90 0.45 -0.83 2.30
N GLY A 91 0.86 -2.09 2.20
CA GLY A 91 1.09 -2.75 0.92
C GLY A 91 -0.16 -3.53 0.53
N GLU A 92 -0.57 -3.46 -0.73
CA GLU A 92 -1.81 -4.06 -1.24
C GLU A 92 -1.56 -4.59 -2.66
N ASP A 93 -1.77 -5.88 -2.89
CA ASP A 93 -1.38 -6.55 -4.13
C ASP A 93 -2.28 -6.19 -5.32
N PHE A 94 -3.45 -5.59 -5.06
CA PHE A 94 -4.27 -4.93 -6.08
C PHE A 94 -3.50 -3.86 -6.87
N SER A 95 -2.38 -3.36 -6.33
CA SER A 95 -1.43 -2.50 -7.05
C SER A 95 -1.01 -3.08 -8.41
N TYR A 96 -0.86 -4.41 -8.53
CA TYR A 96 -0.50 -5.04 -9.80
C TYR A 96 -1.64 -4.97 -10.83
N MET A 97 -2.89 -5.06 -10.38
CA MET A 97 -4.05 -4.89 -11.26
C MET A 97 -4.12 -3.46 -11.78
N LEU A 98 -3.82 -2.48 -10.92
CA LEU A 98 -3.77 -1.06 -11.28
C LEU A 98 -2.60 -0.73 -12.23
N GLU A 99 -1.45 -1.42 -12.17
CA GLU A 99 -0.42 -1.25 -13.19
C GLU A 99 -0.85 -1.80 -14.56
N ALA A 100 -1.72 -2.81 -14.58
CA ALA A 100 -2.17 -3.44 -15.82
C ALA A 100 -3.34 -2.68 -16.48
N ARG A 101 -4.25 -2.08 -15.68
CA ARG A 101 -5.47 -1.43 -16.16
C ARG A 101 -5.86 -0.23 -15.29
N PRO A 102 -6.47 0.82 -15.88
CA PRO A 102 -7.12 1.87 -15.11
C PRO A 102 -8.17 1.31 -14.15
N GLY A 103 -8.18 1.82 -12.93
CA GLY A 103 -9.04 1.31 -11.86
C GLY A 103 -8.92 2.11 -10.57
N ALA A 104 -9.75 1.76 -9.60
CA ALA A 104 -9.76 2.34 -8.26
C ALA A 104 -9.96 1.26 -7.20
N PHE A 105 -9.12 1.31 -6.17
CA PHE A 105 -9.25 0.59 -4.92
C PHE A 105 -9.80 1.55 -3.86
N ILE A 106 -10.99 1.29 -3.34
CA ILE A 106 -11.65 2.16 -2.34
C ILE A 106 -11.83 1.41 -1.02
N PHE A 107 -11.86 2.17 0.07
CA PHE A 107 -12.17 1.61 1.39
C PHE A 107 -13.66 1.65 1.68
N ILE A 108 -14.11 0.66 2.45
CA ILE A 108 -15.43 0.63 3.05
C ILE A 108 -15.30 0.90 4.55
N GLY A 109 -16.19 1.73 5.12
CA GLY A 109 -16.13 2.07 6.54
C GLY A 109 -16.60 0.91 7.42
N ASN A 110 -15.72 0.38 8.27
CA ASN A 110 -16.02 -0.77 9.12
C ASN A 110 -16.49 -0.41 10.56
N GLY A 111 -16.92 0.83 10.79
CA GLY A 111 -17.38 1.29 12.11
C GLY A 111 -16.26 1.51 13.14
N ASP A 112 -16.65 1.67 14.41
CA ASP A 112 -15.75 1.91 15.55
C ASP A 112 -15.22 0.60 16.11
N THR A 113 -14.17 0.08 15.46
CA THR A 113 -13.54 -1.20 15.77
C THR A 113 -12.02 -1.08 15.64
N ALA A 114 -11.29 -2.07 16.15
CA ALA A 114 -9.84 -2.07 16.02
C ALA A 114 -9.41 -2.12 14.54
N GLY A 115 -8.20 -1.64 14.24
CA GLY A 115 -7.66 -1.70 12.88
C GLY A 115 -7.38 -3.13 12.41
N LEU A 116 -7.17 -3.30 11.10
CA LEU A 116 -6.77 -4.57 10.49
C LEU A 116 -5.54 -5.16 11.22
N HIS A 117 -5.50 -6.50 11.32
CA HIS A 117 -4.50 -7.29 12.04
C HIS A 117 -4.48 -7.17 13.56
N HIS A 118 -5.38 -6.39 14.17
CA HIS A 118 -5.52 -6.36 15.62
C HIS A 118 -6.38 -7.54 16.12
N PRO A 119 -6.02 -8.24 17.22
CA PRO A 119 -6.83 -9.37 17.74
C PRO A 119 -8.26 -9.01 18.16
N ALA A 120 -8.49 -7.74 18.49
CA ALA A 120 -9.82 -7.20 18.79
C ALA A 120 -10.55 -6.63 17.57
N TYR A 121 -10.05 -6.88 16.35
CA TYR A 121 -10.76 -6.51 15.13
C TYR A 121 -12.10 -7.25 15.09
N ASP A 122 -13.16 -6.48 14.95
CA ASP A 122 -14.52 -6.96 14.77
C ASP A 122 -15.09 -6.35 13.48
N PHE A 123 -15.68 -7.19 12.64
CA PHE A 123 -16.25 -6.74 11.36
C PHE A 123 -17.66 -6.19 11.60
N ASN A 124 -17.97 -5.03 11.03
CA ASN A 124 -19.30 -4.46 11.17
C ASN A 124 -20.24 -5.05 10.11
N ASP A 125 -21.04 -6.05 10.47
CA ASP A 125 -22.01 -6.71 9.58
C ASP A 125 -23.02 -5.75 8.92
N GLU A 126 -23.32 -4.60 9.56
CA GLU A 126 -24.21 -3.58 8.99
C GLU A 126 -23.66 -2.96 7.68
N VAL A 127 -22.37 -3.15 7.41
CA VAL A 127 -21.73 -2.66 6.18
C VAL A 127 -21.93 -3.60 4.98
N ILE A 128 -22.31 -4.86 5.21
CA ILE A 128 -22.54 -5.86 4.16
C ILE A 128 -23.54 -5.36 3.10
N PRO A 129 -24.75 -4.87 3.44
CA PRO A 129 -25.70 -4.39 2.43
C PRO A 129 -25.16 -3.20 1.62
N HIS A 130 -24.33 -2.34 2.21
CA HIS A 130 -23.69 -1.23 1.50
C HIS A 130 -22.66 -1.74 0.49
N GLY A 131 -21.78 -2.65 0.91
CA GLY A 131 -20.75 -3.23 0.04
C GLY A 131 -21.36 -4.02 -1.13
N MET A 132 -22.41 -4.81 -0.88
CA MET A 132 -23.13 -5.53 -1.93
C MET A 132 -23.79 -4.55 -2.92
N SER A 133 -24.53 -3.56 -2.40
CA SER A 133 -25.23 -2.58 -3.24
C SER A 133 -24.25 -1.76 -4.09
N TYR A 134 -23.10 -1.40 -3.52
CA TYR A 134 -22.02 -0.72 -4.24
C TYR A 134 -21.54 -1.53 -5.44
N TRP A 135 -21.15 -2.79 -5.26
CA TRP A 135 -20.62 -3.61 -6.36
C TRP A 135 -21.65 -3.89 -7.45
N VAL A 136 -22.92 -4.15 -7.08
CA VAL A 136 -24.01 -4.31 -8.05
C VAL A 136 -24.18 -3.03 -8.86
N LYS A 137 -24.33 -1.89 -8.19
CA LYS A 137 -24.53 -0.59 -8.87
C LYS A 137 -23.34 -0.21 -9.73
N LEU A 138 -22.11 -0.47 -9.28
CA LEU A 138 -20.88 -0.21 -10.03
C LEU A 138 -20.88 -0.99 -11.34
N ALA A 139 -21.16 -2.30 -11.28
CA ALA A 139 -21.21 -3.16 -12.46
C ALA A 139 -22.33 -2.74 -13.42
N GLU A 140 -23.54 -2.50 -12.91
CA GLU A 140 -24.67 -2.03 -13.72
C GLU A 140 -24.37 -0.70 -14.41
N THR A 141 -23.75 0.24 -13.71
CA THR A 141 -23.45 1.57 -14.26
C THR A 141 -22.30 1.52 -15.26
N ALA A 142 -21.26 0.72 -15.00
CA ALA A 142 -20.11 0.59 -15.89
C ALA A 142 -20.40 -0.21 -17.16
N LEU A 143 -21.36 -1.15 -17.11
CA LEU A 143 -21.70 -2.06 -18.20
C LEU A 143 -23.06 -1.74 -18.84
N ALA A 144 -23.73 -0.66 -18.43
CA ALA A 144 -24.98 -0.21 -19.05
C ALA A 144 -24.74 0.04 -20.55
N ALA A 145 -25.51 -0.66 -21.38
CA ALA A 145 -25.52 -0.53 -22.84
C ALA A 145 -26.21 0.76 -23.31
#